data_AF-A0A7C1V318-F1
#
_entry.id   AF-A0A7C1V318-F1
#
_cell.length_a   1.000
_cell.length_b   1.000
_cell.length_c   1.000
_cell.angle_alpha   90.00
_cell.angle_beta   90.00
_cell.angle_gamma   90.00
#
_symmetry.space_group_name_H-M   'P 1'
#
loop_
_entity.id
_entity.type
_entity.pdbx_description
1 polymer ?
#
loop_
_entity_poly.entity_id
_entity_poly.type
_entity_poly.pdbx_seq_one_letter_code
_entity_poly.pdbx_strand_id
1 'polypeptide(L)'
;MDTEKIWKEGEWTNEARQIIEGLKKFPDNSKIILILRHSHRNEAKAFEKAQKERLTPQGHAIAKKFGENLPNNRPIKIFYSIIWRCEETAKNIHEGFKSIGGASEL
;
A
#
# COMPACT_ATOMS: atom_id res chain seq x y z
N MET A 1 14.51 -11.30 4.45
CA MET A 1 13.32 -11.39 3.59
C MET A 1 13.59 -10.56 2.36
N ASP A 2 13.40 -11.14 1.18
CA ASP A 2 13.67 -10.46 -0.08
C ASP A 2 12.42 -9.73 -0.58
N THR A 3 12.29 -8.46 -0.20
CA THR A 3 11.15 -7.61 -0.58
C THR A 3 11.04 -7.44 -2.09
N GLU A 4 12.17 -7.35 -2.80
CA GLU A 4 12.18 -7.21 -4.26
C GLU A 4 11.63 -8.46 -4.94
N LYS A 5 12.05 -9.63 -4.47
CA LYS A 5 11.53 -10.90 -4.97
C LYS A 5 10.02 -11.01 -4.72
N ILE A 6 9.55 -10.71 -3.51
CA ILE A 6 8.11 -10.77 -3.19
C ILE A 6 7.30 -9.77 -4.04
N TRP A 7 7.82 -8.56 -4.24
CA TRP A 7 7.17 -7.56 -5.09
C TRP A 7 7.07 -8.03 -6.55
N LYS A 8 8.14 -8.60 -7.11
CA LYS A 8 8.21 -8.99 -8.54
C LYS A 8 7.59 -10.34 -8.85
N GLU A 9 7.57 -11.26 -7.90
CA GLU A 9 7.20 -12.66 -8.16
C GLU A 9 6.03 -13.15 -7.29
N GLY A 10 5.67 -12.41 -6.23
CA GLY A 10 4.55 -12.79 -5.37
C GLY A 10 3.22 -12.78 -6.12
N GLU A 11 2.45 -13.87 -5.99
CA GLU A 11 1.10 -13.95 -6.52
C GLU A 11 0.21 -12.84 -5.94
N TRP A 12 0.24 -12.67 -4.61
CA TRP A 12 -0.59 -11.68 -3.91
C TRP A 12 -0.17 -10.22 -4.15
N THR A 13 0.98 -9.97 -4.78
CA THR A 13 1.42 -8.61 -5.16
C THR A 13 1.13 -8.29 -6.64
N ASN A 14 0.57 -9.23 -7.40
CA ASN A 14 0.26 -9.05 -8.81
C ASN A 14 -0.73 -7.90 -9.03
N GLU A 15 -1.85 -7.87 -8.30
CA GLU A 15 -2.86 -6.81 -8.41
C GLU A 15 -2.28 -5.45 -8.03
N ALA A 16 -1.42 -5.41 -7.02
CA ALA A 16 -0.73 -4.17 -6.62
C ALA A 16 0.14 -3.62 -7.76
N ARG A 17 0.90 -4.49 -8.46
CA ARG A 17 1.68 -4.09 -9.64
C ARG A 17 0.79 -3.64 -10.79
N GLN A 18 -0.33 -4.33 -11.05
CA GLN A 18 -1.27 -3.95 -12.08
C GLN A 18 -1.91 -2.58 -11.81
N ILE A 19 -2.22 -2.27 -10.54
CA ILE A 19 -2.69 -0.93 -10.14
C ILE A 19 -1.64 0.12 -10.50
N ILE A 20 -0.36 -0.09 -10.14
CA ILE A 20 0.71 0.86 -10.48
C ILE A 20 0.82 1.08 -11.99
N GLU A 21 0.82 0.01 -12.78
CA GLU A 21 0.89 0.11 -14.24
C GLU A 21 -0.36 0.75 -14.85
N GLY A 22 -1.53 0.55 -14.24
CA GLY A 22 -2.76 1.23 -14.63
C GLY A 22 -2.72 2.73 -14.34
N LEU A 23 -2.23 3.13 -13.15
CA LEU A 23 -2.15 4.53 -12.72
C LEU A 23 -1.29 5.39 -13.67
N LYS A 24 -0.23 4.81 -14.24
CA LYS A 24 0.66 5.48 -15.21
C LYS A 24 -0.01 5.79 -16.55
N LYS A 25 -1.15 5.16 -16.87
CA LYS A 25 -1.86 5.33 -18.15
C LYS A 25 -2.87 6.46 -18.13
N PHE A 26 -3.26 6.94 -16.95
CA PHE A 26 -4.22 8.05 -16.85
C PHE A 26 -3.53 9.39 -17.13
N PRO A 27 -4.18 10.31 -17.87
CA PRO A 27 -3.70 11.67 -18.04
C PRO A 27 -3.34 12.33 -16.70
N ASP A 28 -2.33 13.20 -16.69
CA ASP A 28 -1.79 13.80 -15.46
C ASP A 28 -2.80 14.65 -14.67
N ASN A 29 -3.80 15.20 -15.35
CA ASN A 29 -4.88 15.97 -14.73
C ASN A 29 -6.07 15.11 -14.24
N SER A 30 -5.98 13.78 -14.36
CA SER A 30 -7.05 12.88 -13.93
C SER A 30 -7.13 12.81 -12.40
N LYS A 31 -8.34 12.99 -11.87
CA LYS A 31 -8.64 12.71 -10.46
C LYS A 31 -8.97 11.23 -10.31
N ILE A 32 -8.16 10.51 -9.54
CA ILE A 32 -8.29 9.07 -9.35
C ILE A 32 -8.65 8.79 -7.90
N ILE A 33 -9.64 7.93 -7.68
CA ILE A 33 -9.96 7.36 -6.37
C ILE A 33 -9.51 5.91 -6.40
N LEU A 34 -8.59 5.55 -5.52
CA LEU A 34 -8.12 4.18 -5.34
C LEU A 34 -8.67 3.62 -4.02
N ILE A 35 -9.42 2.52 -4.12
CA ILE A 35 -9.87 1.75 -2.95
C ILE A 35 -8.96 0.53 -2.84
N LEU A 36 -8.18 0.47 -1.76
CA LEU A 36 -7.17 -0.56 -1.55
C LEU A 36 -7.47 -1.36 -0.27
N ARG A 37 -7.32 -2.67 -0.35
CA ARG A 37 -7.31 -3.54 0.84
C ARG A 37 -5.96 -3.42 1.56
N HIS A 38 -5.97 -3.53 2.88
CA HIS A 38 -4.74 -3.56 3.68
C HIS A 38 -3.73 -4.61 3.17
N SER A 39 -2.45 -4.38 3.45
CA SER A 39 -1.36 -5.29 3.08
C SER A 39 -1.39 -6.60 3.90
N HIS A 40 -0.42 -7.47 3.65
CA HIS A 40 -0.36 -8.81 4.22
C HIS A 40 -0.39 -8.82 5.76
N ARG A 41 -1.19 -9.72 6.33
CA ARG A 41 -1.28 -10.03 7.76
C ARG A 41 -1.26 -11.55 7.97
N ASN A 42 -0.98 -11.99 9.19
CA ASN A 42 -1.22 -13.39 9.54
C ASN A 42 -2.73 -13.67 9.59
N GLU A 43 -3.12 -14.90 9.32
CA GLU A 43 -4.52 -15.32 9.48
C GLU A 43 -4.95 -15.26 10.95
N ALA A 44 -6.15 -14.75 11.17
CA ALA A 44 -6.74 -14.65 12.50
C ALA A 44 -7.07 -16.05 13.01
N LYS A 45 -6.53 -16.43 14.18
CA LYS A 45 -6.93 -17.68 14.85
C LYS A 45 -8.31 -17.57 15.51
N ALA A 46 -8.80 -16.35 15.77
CA ALA A 46 -10.11 -16.07 16.36
C ALA A 46 -10.65 -14.70 15.92
N PHE A 47 -11.94 -14.61 15.58
CA PHE A 47 -12.59 -13.40 15.06
C PHE A 47 -12.56 -12.22 16.05
N GLU A 48 -12.63 -12.49 17.36
CA GLU A 48 -12.82 -11.49 18.42
C GLU A 48 -11.64 -10.50 18.58
N LYS A 49 -10.48 -10.77 17.97
CA LYS A 49 -9.29 -9.89 18.02
C LYS A 49 -8.88 -9.32 16.66
N ALA A 50 -9.67 -9.56 15.61
CA ALA A 50 -9.31 -9.20 14.24
C ALA A 50 -9.07 -7.68 14.03
N GLN A 51 -9.65 -6.80 14.85
CA GLN A 51 -9.45 -5.35 14.72
C GLN A 51 -8.04 -4.87 15.09
N LYS A 52 -7.37 -5.58 16.02
CA LYS A 52 -6.03 -5.27 16.53
C LYS A 52 -4.93 -6.05 15.82
N GLU A 53 -5.27 -6.81 14.79
CA GLU A 53 -4.27 -7.52 14.00
C GLU A 53 -3.45 -6.55 13.17
N ARG A 54 -2.13 -6.60 13.38
CA ARG A 54 -1.11 -5.84 12.67
C ARG A 54 -0.72 -6.52 11.37
N LEU A 55 -0.04 -5.77 10.50
CA LEU A 55 0.65 -6.33 9.36
C LEU A 55 1.79 -7.25 9.80
N THR A 56 2.16 -8.18 8.93
CA THR A 56 3.43 -8.90 9.08
C THR A 56 4.60 -8.02 8.64
N PRO A 57 5.85 -8.37 8.98
CA PRO A 57 7.03 -7.68 8.45
C PRO A 57 7.03 -7.57 6.91
N GLN A 58 6.57 -8.62 6.21
CA GLN A 58 6.39 -8.56 4.75
C GLN A 58 5.29 -7.60 4.33
N GLY A 59 4.18 -7.54 5.07
CA GLY A 59 3.10 -6.59 4.80
C GLY A 59 3.56 -5.14 4.89
N HIS A 60 4.35 -4.80 5.91
CA HIS A 60 4.97 -3.48 6.04
C HIS A 60 5.88 -3.16 4.86
N ALA A 61 6.82 -4.05 4.57
CA ALA A 61 7.81 -3.83 3.50
C ALA A 61 7.14 -3.64 2.13
N ILE A 62 6.14 -4.44 1.80
CA ILE A 62 5.43 -4.35 0.52
C ILE A 62 4.50 -3.13 0.47
N ALA A 63 3.85 -2.74 1.56
CA ALA A 63 3.05 -1.51 1.60
C ALA A 63 3.93 -0.27 1.34
N LYS A 64 5.13 -0.24 1.93
CA LYS A 64 6.11 0.80 1.66
C LYS A 64 6.56 0.76 0.19
N LYS A 65 6.88 -0.43 -0.32
CA LYS A 65 7.28 -0.62 -1.72
C LYS A 65 6.21 -0.16 -2.71
N PHE A 66 4.93 -0.42 -2.41
CA PHE A 66 3.82 0.09 -3.19
C PHE A 66 3.85 1.62 -3.26
N GLY A 67 4.02 2.30 -2.11
CA GLY A 67 4.19 3.75 -2.04
C GLY A 67 5.35 4.28 -2.88
N GLU A 68 6.51 3.60 -2.85
CA GLU A 68 7.70 3.93 -3.64
C GLU A 68 7.50 3.75 -5.16
N ASN A 69 6.44 3.07 -5.60
CA ASN A 69 6.15 2.82 -7.01
C ASN A 69 4.98 3.64 -7.54
N LEU A 70 4.29 4.41 -6.69
CA LEU A 70 3.23 5.31 -7.11
C LEU A 70 3.79 6.47 -7.97
N PRO A 71 3.07 6.94 -9.00
CA PRO A 71 3.46 8.13 -9.74
C PRO A 71 3.56 9.36 -8.82
N ASN A 72 4.74 9.94 -8.69
CA ASN A 72 5.02 11.08 -7.80
C ASN A 72 4.77 12.46 -8.42
N ASN A 73 4.31 12.50 -9.68
CA ASN A 73 3.95 13.74 -10.38
C ASN A 73 2.58 14.32 -9.98
N ARG A 74 1.88 13.67 -9.03
CA ARG A 74 0.57 14.08 -8.53
C ARG A 74 0.53 13.96 -7.00
N PRO A 75 -0.04 14.94 -6.28
CA PRO A 75 -0.22 14.82 -4.85
C PRO A 75 -1.28 13.76 -4.53
N ILE A 76 -1.11 13.06 -3.41
CA ILE A 76 -2.07 12.07 -2.92
C ILE A 76 -2.60 12.44 -1.53
N LYS A 77 -3.86 12.11 -1.27
CA LYS A 77 -4.45 12.15 0.07
C LYS A 77 -4.88 10.74 0.43
N ILE A 78 -4.42 10.27 1.58
CA ILE A 78 -4.63 8.90 2.04
C ILE A 78 -5.66 8.93 3.15
N PHE A 79 -6.65 8.04 3.07
CA PHE A 79 -7.61 7.80 4.14
C PHE A 79 -7.57 6.32 4.50
N TYR A 80 -7.85 5.99 5.75
CA TYR A 80 -7.88 4.60 6.21
C TYR A 80 -8.98 4.38 7.25
N SER A 81 -9.48 3.15 7.31
CA SER A 81 -10.40 2.72 8.36
C SER A 81 -9.66 2.59 9.69
N ILE A 82 -10.38 2.74 10.82
CA ILE A 82 -9.86 2.66 12.21
C ILE A 82 -9.27 1.30 12.66
N ILE A 83 -8.93 0.44 11.71
CA ILE A 83 -8.39 -0.89 11.93
C ILE A 83 -6.86 -0.84 11.81
N TRP A 84 -6.13 -1.43 12.76
CA TRP A 84 -4.68 -1.22 12.90
C TRP A 84 -3.87 -1.56 11.64
N ARG A 85 -4.16 -2.68 10.96
CA ARG A 85 -3.52 -3.01 9.67
C ARG A 85 -3.78 -1.99 8.55
N CYS A 86 -4.94 -1.33 8.54
CA CYS A 86 -5.27 -0.32 7.55
C CYS A 86 -4.46 0.95 7.81
N GLU A 87 -4.38 1.37 9.08
CA GLU A 87 -3.52 2.47 9.52
C GLU A 87 -2.05 2.20 9.16
N GLU A 88 -1.54 1.00 9.46
CA GLU A 88 -0.15 0.64 9.13
C GLU A 88 0.09 0.62 7.62
N THR A 89 -0.83 0.05 6.84
CA THR A 89 -0.70 0.05 5.38
C THR A 89 -0.61 1.49 4.86
N ALA A 90 -1.50 2.36 5.33
CA ALA A 90 -1.54 3.76 4.94
C ALA A 90 -0.25 4.52 5.33
N LYS A 91 0.26 4.32 6.55
CA LYS A 91 1.53 4.91 7.02
C LYS A 91 2.72 4.44 6.17
N ASN A 92 2.84 3.14 5.91
CA ASN A 92 3.92 2.63 5.07
C ASN A 92 3.86 3.18 3.64
N ILE A 93 2.65 3.25 3.03
CA ILE A 93 2.47 3.85 1.69
C ILE A 93 2.87 5.33 1.72
N HIS A 94 2.42 6.07 2.74
CA HIS A 94 2.75 7.48 2.95
C HIS A 94 4.27 7.69 3.01
N GLU A 95 4.97 6.91 3.82
CA GLU A 95 6.42 6.95 3.98
C GLU A 95 7.15 6.58 2.68
N GLY A 96 6.73 5.51 2.01
CA GLY A 96 7.28 5.08 0.73
C GLY A 96 7.15 6.16 -0.34
N PHE A 97 5.96 6.75 -0.48
CA PHE A 97 5.70 7.82 -1.44
C PHE A 97 6.52 9.08 -1.15
N LYS A 98 6.65 9.47 0.12
CA LYS A 98 7.51 10.61 0.51
C LYS A 98 8.98 10.36 0.21
N SER A 99 9.45 9.12 0.35
CA SER A 99 10.85 8.78 0.12
C SER A 99 11.30 8.97 -1.34
N ILE A 100 10.35 8.93 -2.29
CA ILE A 100 10.58 9.23 -3.71
C ILE A 100 10.24 10.69 -4.09
N GLY A 101 10.08 11.58 -3.10
CA GLY A 101 9.76 12.99 -3.29
C GLY A 101 8.28 13.31 -3.55
N GLY A 102 7.38 12.33 -3.37
CA GLY A 102 5.95 12.52 -3.55
C GLY A 102 5.31 13.39 -2.45
N ALA A 103 4.37 14.25 -2.85
CA ALA A 103 3.58 15.06 -1.92
C ALA A 103 2.36 14.28 -1.40
N SER A 104 2.33 13.96 -0.11
CA SER A 104 1.22 13.23 0.51
C SER A 104 0.70 13.83 1.80
N GLU A 105 -0.62 13.76 1.97
CA GLU A 105 -1.36 14.01 3.20
C GLU A 105 -1.95 12.67 3.70
N LEU A 106 -1.89 12.43 5.02
CA LEU A 106 -2.39 11.22 5.68
C LEU A 106 -3.38 11.60 6.78
#